data_AF-A0A1Y1MSH6-F1
#
_entry.id   AF-A0A1Y1MSH6-F1
#
_cell.length_a   1.000
_cell.length_b   1.000
_cell.length_c   1.000
_cell.angle_alpha   90.00
_cell.angle_beta   90.00
_cell.angle_gamma   90.00
#
_symmetry.space_group_name_H-M   'P 1'
#
loop_
_entity.id
_entity.type
_entity.pdbx_description
1 polymer ?
#
loop_
_entity_poly.entity_id
_entity_poly.type
_entity_poly.pdbx_seq_one_letter_code
_entity_poly.pdbx_strand_id
1 'polypeptide(L)'
;MIDTRGAGQGGLGVTVEGPCEAAINCRDNGDGTCSVAYLPTEIGDYVINITFNNDHIPGSPYQAIVVPGVDFTKIKVSGNGIQFHGVYVDSPTDFLVDTRGIPKLR
;
A
#
# COMPACT_ATOMS: atom_id res chain seq x y z
N MET A 1 -9.73 -0.48 6.93
CA MET A 1 -10.70 -1.28 7.71
C MET A 1 -11.88 -0.38 8.00
N ILE A 2 -13.10 -0.90 7.86
CA ILE A 2 -14.34 -0.16 8.06
C ILE A 2 -15.10 -0.90 9.16
N ASP A 3 -15.45 -0.21 10.24
CA ASP A 3 -16.26 -0.76 11.33
C ASP A 3 -17.73 -0.43 11.08
N THR A 4 -18.58 -1.45 10.95
CA THR A 4 -20.02 -1.29 10.71
C THR A 4 -20.85 -1.65 11.94
N ARG A 5 -20.22 -1.93 13.08
CA ARG A 5 -20.94 -2.23 14.33
C ARG A 5 -21.75 -1.02 14.77
N GLY A 6 -23.03 -1.24 15.02
CA GLY A 6 -23.95 -0.17 15.43
C GLY A 6 -24.43 0.74 14.29
N ALA A 7 -24.03 0.51 13.03
CA ALA A 7 -24.52 1.26 11.88
C ALA A 7 -25.97 0.90 11.49
N GLY A 8 -26.53 -0.16 12.08
CA GLY A 8 -27.85 -0.68 11.73
C GLY A 8 -27.81 -1.69 10.58
N GLN A 9 -28.97 -2.06 10.06
CA GLN A 9 -29.06 -2.98 8.92
C GLN A 9 -28.79 -2.20 7.62
N GLY A 10 -27.84 -2.65 6.83
CA GLY A 10 -27.50 -1.96 5.59
C GLY A 10 -26.36 -2.55 4.78
N GLY A 11 -26.20 -2.04 3.56
CA GLY A 11 -25.15 -2.42 2.64
C GLY A 11 -23.99 -1.41 2.62
N LEU A 12 -22.77 -1.92 2.65
CA LEU A 12 -21.54 -1.13 2.45
C LEU A 12 -21.24 -1.04 0.95
N GLY A 13 -21.16 0.17 0.41
CA GLY A 13 -20.71 0.45 -0.95
C GLY A 13 -19.28 1.00 -0.95
N VAL A 14 -18.44 0.51 -1.85
CA VAL A 14 -17.09 1.07 -2.09
C VAL A 14 -16.87 1.23 -3.59
N THR A 15 -16.47 2.45 -4.01
CA THR A 15 -15.98 2.71 -5.36
C THR A 15 -14.63 3.41 -5.32
N VAL A 16 -13.82 3.19 -6.34
CA VAL A 16 -12.53 3.84 -6.54
C VAL A 16 -12.54 4.46 -7.93
N GLU A 17 -12.53 5.78 -7.98
CA GLU A 17 -12.57 6.56 -9.22
C GLU A 17 -11.21 7.21 -9.45
N GLY A 18 -10.69 7.17 -10.67
CA GLY A 18 -9.39 7.73 -11.00
C GLY A 18 -8.94 7.38 -12.41
N PRO A 19 -7.62 7.49 -12.69
CA PRO A 19 -7.04 7.23 -14.01
C PRO A 19 -7.37 5.86 -14.61
N CYS A 20 -7.51 4.83 -13.77
CA CYS A 20 -7.87 3.48 -14.20
C CYS A 20 -8.92 2.86 -13.29
N GLU A 21 -9.61 1.83 -13.79
CA GLU A 21 -10.43 0.96 -12.95
C GLU A 21 -9.50 0.14 -12.03
N ALA A 22 -9.62 0.36 -10.72
CA ALA A 22 -8.84 -0.38 -9.73
C ALA A 22 -9.59 -1.64 -9.32
N ALA A 23 -8.90 -2.79 -9.27
CA ALA A 23 -9.50 -4.02 -8.73
C ALA A 23 -9.75 -3.83 -7.23
N ILE A 24 -11.00 -4.01 -6.79
CA ILE A 24 -11.40 -3.88 -5.38
C ILE A 24 -11.67 -5.27 -4.81
N ASN A 25 -11.08 -5.55 -3.64
CA ASN A 25 -11.36 -6.74 -2.86
C ASN A 25 -11.92 -6.34 -1.48
N CYS A 26 -13.07 -6.89 -1.15
CA CYS A 26 -13.74 -6.68 0.13
C CYS A 26 -13.82 -8.01 0.89
N ARG A 27 -13.36 -8.01 2.13
CA ARG A 27 -13.39 -9.17 3.02
C ARG A 27 -14.14 -8.81 4.30
N ASP A 28 -15.19 -9.56 4.58
CA ASP A 28 -15.83 -9.56 5.90
C ASP A 28 -14.93 -10.28 6.91
N ASN A 29 -14.66 -9.63 8.05
CA ASN A 29 -13.83 -10.19 9.10
C ASN A 29 -14.66 -11.02 10.11
N GLY A 30 -15.99 -11.00 10.04
CA GLY A 30 -16.88 -11.79 10.91
C GLY A 30 -17.02 -11.24 12.33
N ASP A 31 -16.48 -10.06 12.60
CA ASP A 31 -16.53 -9.36 13.90
C ASP A 31 -17.27 -8.01 13.82
N GLY A 32 -17.99 -7.77 12.71
CA GLY A 32 -18.65 -6.51 12.41
C GLY A 32 -17.73 -5.48 11.74
N THR A 33 -16.54 -5.88 11.30
CA THR A 33 -15.65 -5.03 10.49
C THR A 33 -15.42 -5.62 9.10
N CYS A 34 -15.16 -4.75 8.12
CA CYS A 34 -14.79 -5.13 6.76
C CYS A 34 -13.39 -4.61 6.40
N SER A 35 -12.59 -5.47 5.78
CA SER A 35 -11.30 -5.13 5.20
C SER A 35 -11.48 -4.87 3.71
N VAL A 36 -11.03 -3.71 3.24
CA VAL A 36 -11.11 -3.31 1.83
C VAL A 36 -9.71 -3.02 1.32
N ALA A 37 -9.39 -3.58 0.16
CA ALA A 37 -8.15 -3.33 -0.56
C ALA A 37 -8.48 -2.96 -2.01
N TYR A 38 -7.70 -2.04 -2.59
CA TYR A 38 -7.77 -1.71 -4.01
C TYR A 38 -6.37 -1.77 -4.62
N LEU A 39 -6.29 -2.14 -5.90
CA LEU A 39 -5.04 -2.24 -6.65
C LEU A 39 -5.09 -1.30 -7.87
N PRO A 40 -4.60 -0.05 -7.75
CA PRO A 40 -4.47 0.83 -8.89
C PRO A 40 -3.24 0.43 -9.73
N THR A 41 -3.37 0.47 -11.06
CA THR A 41 -2.28 0.13 -11.99
C THR A 41 -1.71 1.35 -12.71
N GLU A 42 -2.31 2.52 -12.51
CA GLU A 42 -1.87 3.79 -13.09
C GLU A 42 -1.59 4.84 -12.01
N ILE A 43 -0.71 5.78 -12.34
CA ILE A 43 -0.31 6.89 -11.48
C ILE A 43 -1.38 7.98 -11.59
N GLY A 44 -1.71 8.62 -10.47
CA GLY A 44 -2.57 9.80 -10.44
C GLY A 44 -3.41 9.89 -9.18
N ASP A 45 -4.36 10.80 -9.20
CA ASP A 45 -5.25 11.09 -8.09
C ASP A 45 -6.49 10.19 -8.17
N TYR A 46 -6.78 9.51 -7.07
CA TYR A 46 -7.92 8.63 -6.91
C TYR A 46 -8.86 9.15 -5.82
N VAL A 47 -10.16 8.97 -6.05
CA VAL A 47 -11.25 9.28 -5.12
C VAL A 47 -11.88 7.97 -4.69
N ILE A 48 -11.81 7.67 -3.39
CA ILE A 48 -12.39 6.47 -2.79
C ILE A 48 -13.69 6.86 -2.10
N ASN A 49 -14.81 6.44 -2.68
CA ASN A 49 -16.12 6.63 -2.09
C ASN A 49 -16.46 5.43 -1.22
N ILE A 50 -16.83 5.70 0.02
CA ILE A 50 -17.39 4.71 0.95
C ILE A 50 -18.77 5.18 1.36
N THR A 51 -19.77 4.33 1.14
CA THR A 51 -21.17 4.61 1.48
C THR A 51 -21.74 3.48 2.34
N PHE A 52 -22.71 3.82 3.19
CA PHE A 52 -23.53 2.87 3.92
C PHE A 52 -24.99 3.20 3.63
N ASN A 53 -25.76 2.25 3.11
CA ASN A 53 -27.13 2.49 2.64
C ASN A 53 -27.26 3.65 1.64
N ASN A 54 -26.29 3.76 0.72
CA ASN A 54 -26.18 4.82 -0.29
C ASN A 54 -25.82 6.22 0.22
N ASP A 55 -25.63 6.39 1.53
CA ASP A 55 -25.16 7.65 2.11
C ASP A 55 -23.66 7.59 2.40
N HIS A 56 -22.95 8.69 2.16
CA HIS A 56 -21.52 8.78 2.49
C HIS A 56 -21.32 8.63 4.00
N ILE A 57 -20.38 7.74 4.38
CA ILE A 57 -19.92 7.70 5.76
C ILE A 57 -19.13 8.97 6.10
N PRO A 58 -18.98 9.34 7.38
CA PRO A 58 -18.09 10.42 7.77
C PRO A 58 -16.68 10.26 7.19
N GLY A 59 -16.16 11.34 6.61
CA GLY A 59 -14.83 11.38 5.97
C GLY A 59 -14.79 10.90 4.51
N SER A 60 -15.88 10.30 4.01
CA SER A 60 -16.03 9.98 2.59
C SER A 60 -16.45 11.23 1.79
N PRO A 61 -15.91 11.46 0.58
CA PRO A 61 -14.90 10.65 -0.10
C PRO A 61 -13.47 10.89 0.41
N TYR A 62 -12.63 9.87 0.27
CA TYR A 62 -11.19 9.93 0.59
C TYR A 62 -10.36 10.18 -0.68
N GLN A 63 -9.31 10.98 -0.58
CA GLN A 63 -8.36 11.20 -1.67
C GLN A 63 -7.10 10.36 -1.47
N ALA A 64 -6.64 9.69 -2.52
CA ALA A 64 -5.38 8.96 -2.53
C ALA A 64 -4.56 9.36 -3.76
N ILE A 65 -3.31 9.73 -3.55
CA ILE A 65 -2.36 10.03 -4.62
C ILE A 65 -1.52 8.78 -4.85
N VAL A 66 -1.70 8.14 -6.01
CA VAL A 66 -0.92 6.96 -6.41
C VAL A 66 0.30 7.46 -7.19
N VAL A 67 1.47 7.17 -6.64
CA VAL A 67 2.77 7.56 -7.20
C VAL A 67 3.48 6.35 -7.81
N PRO A 68 4.48 6.54 -8.70
CA PRO A 68 5.26 5.43 -9.22
C PRO A 68 5.83 4.58 -8.09
N GLY A 69 5.69 3.26 -8.21
CA GLY A 69 6.35 2.32 -7.31
C GLY A 69 7.87 2.49 -7.36
N VAL A 70 8.52 2.30 -6.22
CA VAL A 70 9.98 2.19 -6.17
C VAL A 70 10.37 0.80 -6.66
N ASP A 71 11.10 0.75 -7.76
CA ASP A 71 11.68 -0.50 -8.24
C ASP A 71 12.89 -0.88 -7.37
N PHE A 72 12.63 -1.68 -6.33
CA PHE A 72 13.66 -2.15 -5.40
C PHE A 72 14.67 -3.10 -6.05
N THR A 73 14.39 -3.65 -7.24
CA THR A 73 15.38 -4.47 -7.98
C THR A 73 16.60 -3.65 -8.41
N LYS A 74 16.49 -2.31 -8.36
CA LYS A 74 17.59 -1.39 -8.62
C LYS A 74 18.50 -1.15 -7.41
N ILE A 75 18.14 -1.64 -6.22
CA ILE A 75 19.04 -1.64 -5.06
C ILE A 75 20.08 -2.73 -5.27
N LYS A 76 21.37 -2.37 -5.16
CA LYS A 76 22.46 -3.33 -5.18
C LYS A 76 23.18 -3.31 -3.84
N VAL A 77 23.46 -4.49 -3.29
CA VAL A 77 24.28 -4.63 -2.08
C VAL A 77 25.51 -5.44 -2.45
N SER A 78 26.69 -4.97 -2.05
CA SER A 78 27.97 -5.63 -2.29
C SER A 78 28.92 -5.44 -1.11
N GLY A 79 29.93 -6.29 -0.98
CA GLY A 79 30.94 -6.20 0.08
C GLY A 79 31.11 -7.50 0.85
N ASN A 80 32.15 -7.59 1.66
CA ASN A 80 32.53 -8.83 2.35
C ASN A 80 31.58 -9.13 3.51
N GLY A 81 31.00 -8.11 4.15
CA GLY A 81 30.09 -8.27 5.29
C GLY A 81 28.77 -8.98 4.99
N ILE A 82 28.44 -9.21 3.71
CA ILE A 82 27.22 -9.92 3.27
C ILE A 82 27.52 -11.19 2.44
N GLN A 83 28.79 -11.58 2.34
CA GLN A 83 29.17 -12.84 1.69
C GLN A 83 28.99 -14.02 2.65
N PHE A 84 28.84 -15.22 2.08
CA PHE A 84 28.74 -16.46 2.87
C PHE A 84 30.05 -16.77 3.63
N HIS A 85 31.19 -16.24 3.16
CA HIS A 85 32.51 -16.41 3.75
C HIS A 85 33.29 -15.09 3.75
N GLY A 86 34.44 -15.05 4.43
CA GLY A 86 35.35 -13.89 4.40
C GLY A 86 35.07 -12.83 5.47
N VAL A 87 34.33 -13.20 6.51
CA VAL A 87 34.14 -12.41 7.73
C VAL A 87 34.85 -13.12 8.88
N TYR A 88 35.65 -12.38 9.65
CA TYR A 88 36.51 -12.94 10.70
C TYR A 88 36.24 -12.26 12.04
N VAL A 89 36.40 -13.03 13.12
CA VAL A 89 36.30 -12.52 14.49
C VAL A 89 37.32 -11.40 14.70
N ASP A 90 36.92 -10.37 15.44
CA ASP A 90 37.71 -9.17 15.77
C ASP A 90 38.28 -8.39 14.56
N SER A 91 37.74 -8.64 13.37
CA SER A 91 38.13 -7.93 12.14
C SER A 91 36.98 -7.04 11.65
N PRO A 92 37.21 -5.74 11.41
CA PRO A 92 36.22 -4.88 10.79
C PRO A 92 35.82 -5.40 9.41
N THR A 93 34.53 -5.42 9.12
CA THR A 93 34.00 -5.77 7.80
C THR A 93 32.94 -4.77 7.40
N ASP A 94 32.80 -4.54 6.09
CA ASP A 94 31.91 -3.56 5.52
C ASP A 94 31.09 -4.14 4.36
N PHE A 95 30.01 -3.42 4.03
CA PHE A 95 29.25 -3.61 2.81
C PHE A 95 28.69 -2.27 2.35
N LEU A 96 28.47 -2.18 1.04
CA LEU A 96 27.93 -1.04 0.33
C LEU A 96 26.48 -1.33 -0.05
N VAL A 97 25.60 -0.36 0.21
CA VAL A 97 24.23 -0.34 -0.31
C VAL A 97 24.14 0.78 -1.35
N ASP A 98 23.93 0.40 -2.61
CA ASP A 98 23.75 1.33 -3.73
C ASP A 98 22.26 1.52 -4.03
N THR A 99 21.77 2.73 -3.80
CA THR A 99 20.38 3.15 -4.05
C THR A 99 20.25 4.12 -5.22
N ARG A 100 21.33 4.40 -5.97
CA ARG A 100 21.34 5.44 -7.02
C ARG A 100 20.36 5.18 -8.17
N GLY A 101 19.95 3.92 -8.37
CA GLY A 101 18.92 3.55 -9.36
C GLY A 101 17.49 3.84 -8.92
N ILE A 102 17.26 4.22 -7.65
CA ILE A 102 15.93 4.55 -7.13
C ILE A 102 15.62 6.02 -7.42
N PRO A 103 14.50 6.33 -8.09
CA PRO A 103 14.03 7.71 -8.17
C PRO A 103 13.72 8.22 -6.75
N LYS A 104 14.25 9.40 -6.42
CA LYS A 104 13.90 10.08 -5.16
C LYS A 104 12.43 10.48 -5.25
N LEU A 105 11.60 9.91 -4.38
CA LEU A 105 10.25 10.42 -4.14
C LEU A 105 10.42 11.85 -3.59
N ARG A 106 9.78 12.82 -4.25
CA ARG A 106 9.88 14.25 -3.94
C ARG A 106 8.85 14.64 -2.89
#